data_AF-A0A849A4H9-F1
#
_entry.id   AF-A0A849A4H9-F1
#
_cell.length_a   1.000
_cell.length_b   1.000
_cell.length_c   1.000
_cell.angle_alpha   90.00
_cell.angle_beta   90.00
_cell.angle_gamma   90.00
#
_symmetry.space_group_name_H-M   'P 1'
#
loop_
_entity.id
_entity.type
_entity.pdbx_description
1 polymer ?
#
loop_
_entity_poly.entity_id
_entity_poly.type
_entity_poly.pdbx_seq_one_letter_code
_entity_poly.pdbx_strand_id
1 'polypeptide(L)'
;MALSTVHKQTDRSPADSITPVPGSPPSENAAPGFADLSDDALGGRICELAGRIAEATCRWLEMIAEFDRRHGWSGAGIKSCAHWLALHCSVAPNTAREHLRVARALGELPKISASFRRGELSYSKVRSLSRVSDRIAEDTLLNLAAAATASHWNARFADSARARANGWLSCNAGRCAGARRTTAPSCSPPSCRPKRVQC
;
A
#
# COMPACT_ATOMS: atom_id res chain seq x y z
N MET A 1 -69.04 3.33 6.55
CA MET A 1 -68.47 2.03 6.99
C MET A 1 -66.97 2.07 6.75
N ALA A 2 -66.20 1.71 7.77
CA ALA A 2 -64.82 2.14 8.00
C ALA A 2 -63.73 1.40 7.19
N LEU A 3 -62.65 2.13 6.90
CA LEU A 3 -61.35 1.63 6.46
C LEU A 3 -60.72 0.76 7.56
N SER A 4 -60.08 -0.36 7.23
CA SER A 4 -59.19 -1.08 8.15
C SER A 4 -57.92 -1.55 7.45
N THR A 5 -56.90 -0.74 7.67
CA THR A 5 -55.47 -1.02 7.62
C THR A 5 -55.12 -2.29 8.40
N VAL A 6 -54.48 -3.27 7.75
CA VAL A 6 -53.83 -4.39 8.44
C VAL A 6 -52.33 -4.07 8.57
N HIS A 7 -51.96 -3.58 9.75
CA HIS A 7 -50.59 -3.65 10.27
C HIS A 7 -50.25 -5.12 10.58
N LYS A 8 -49.14 -5.63 10.04
CA LYS A 8 -48.47 -6.81 10.60
C LYS A 8 -47.15 -6.39 11.21
N GLN A 9 -47.26 -5.98 12.47
CA GLN A 9 -46.20 -5.94 13.46
C GLN A 9 -45.58 -7.34 13.57
N THR A 10 -44.29 -7.47 13.26
CA THR A 10 -43.49 -8.62 13.68
C THR A 10 -42.64 -8.16 14.85
N ASP A 11 -43.17 -8.41 16.04
CA ASP A 11 -42.44 -8.32 17.29
C ASP A 11 -41.49 -9.52 17.42
N ARG A 12 -40.20 -9.27 17.63
CA ARG A 12 -39.28 -10.21 18.29
C ARG A 12 -38.00 -9.53 18.79
N SER A 13 -37.94 -9.45 20.12
CA SER A 13 -36.80 -9.45 21.05
C SER A 13 -35.81 -8.28 21.11
N PRO A 14 -35.66 -7.66 22.30
CA PRO A 14 -34.58 -6.73 22.62
C PRO A 14 -33.37 -7.44 23.25
N ALA A 15 -32.18 -6.86 23.03
CA ALA A 15 -30.93 -7.03 23.79
C ALA A 15 -30.12 -8.32 23.60
N ASP A 16 -29.39 -8.41 22.47
CA ASP A 16 -28.09 -9.10 22.50
C ASP A 16 -27.05 -8.16 23.12
N SER A 17 -26.69 -8.51 24.35
CA SER A 17 -25.72 -7.83 25.18
C SER A 17 -24.31 -8.15 24.66
N ILE A 18 -23.71 -7.24 23.89
CA ILE A 18 -22.27 -7.28 23.61
C ILE A 18 -21.57 -6.94 24.92
N THR A 19 -21.18 -7.96 25.68
CA THR A 19 -20.28 -7.77 26.81
C THR A 19 -18.91 -7.31 26.27
N PRO A 20 -18.28 -6.28 26.86
CA PRO A 20 -16.92 -5.89 26.49
C PRO A 20 -15.96 -6.99 26.95
N VAL A 21 -15.20 -7.57 26.02
CA VAL A 21 -14.08 -8.47 26.37
C VAL A 21 -13.04 -7.65 27.15
N PRO A 22 -12.70 -8.01 28.39
CA PRO A 22 -11.67 -7.29 29.14
C PRO A 22 -10.28 -7.77 28.71
N GLY A 23 -9.45 -6.83 28.29
CA GLY A 23 -8.00 -6.91 28.43
C GLY A 23 -7.28 -7.96 27.58
N SER A 24 -7.17 -7.73 26.27
CA SER A 24 -5.94 -8.15 25.59
C SER A 24 -4.77 -7.40 26.26
N PRO A 25 -3.68 -8.06 26.67
CA PRO A 25 -2.52 -7.36 27.18
C PRO A 25 -2.02 -6.37 26.11
N PRO A 26 -1.54 -5.16 26.50
CA PRO A 26 -0.90 -4.26 25.55
C PRO A 26 0.30 -5.00 24.96
N SER A 27 0.19 -5.36 23.69
CA SER A 27 1.31 -5.88 22.91
C SER A 27 2.42 -4.84 22.94
N GLU A 28 3.47 -5.10 23.72
CA GLU A 28 4.69 -4.29 23.91
C GLU A 28 5.53 -4.07 22.63
N ASN A 29 4.98 -4.39 21.45
CA ASN A 29 5.52 -4.05 20.14
C ASN A 29 4.43 -3.46 19.23
N ALA A 30 3.74 -2.42 19.71
CA ALA A 30 2.98 -1.56 18.80
C ALA A 30 4.00 -0.86 17.89
N ALA A 31 3.90 -1.10 16.57
CA ALA A 31 4.68 -0.33 15.61
C ALA A 31 4.49 1.17 15.92
N PRO A 32 5.56 2.00 15.85
CA PRO A 32 5.44 3.43 16.12
C PRO A 32 4.29 4.01 15.30
N GLY A 33 3.44 4.80 15.95
CA GLY A 33 2.34 5.47 15.26
C GLY A 33 2.89 6.44 14.23
N PHE A 34 2.06 6.89 13.28
CA PHE A 34 2.51 7.84 12.26
C PHE A 34 3.08 9.14 12.86
N ALA A 35 2.62 9.54 14.04
CA ALA A 35 3.09 10.70 14.78
C ALA A 35 4.49 10.55 15.39
N ASP A 36 4.97 9.31 15.57
CA ASP A 36 6.27 9.02 16.19
C ASP A 36 7.41 8.97 15.16
N LEU A 37 7.08 9.08 13.87
CA LEU A 37 8.05 9.06 12.76
C LEU A 37 8.59 10.46 12.49
N SER A 38 9.91 10.56 12.24
CA SER A 38 10.49 11.77 11.66
C SER A 38 9.96 11.98 10.23
N ASP A 39 9.94 13.22 9.75
CA ASP A 39 9.47 13.57 8.40
C ASP A 39 10.10 12.71 7.29
N ASP A 40 11.42 12.47 7.36
CA ASP A 40 12.12 11.60 6.39
C ASP A 40 11.61 10.14 6.42
N ALA A 41 11.31 9.63 7.62
CA ALA A 41 10.83 8.26 7.80
C ALA A 41 9.37 8.14 7.35
N LEU A 42 8.54 9.13 7.66
CA LEU A 42 7.16 9.22 7.19
C LEU A 42 7.12 9.34 5.66
N GLY A 43 7.95 10.20 5.07
CA GLY A 43 8.10 10.34 3.62
C GLY A 43 8.51 9.01 2.96
N GLY A 44 9.49 8.31 3.53
CA GLY A 44 9.88 6.97 3.08
C GLY A 44 8.72 5.97 3.12
N ARG A 45 7.92 5.96 4.19
CA ARG A 45 6.74 5.09 4.32
C ARG A 45 5.63 5.43 3.34
N ILE A 46 5.37 6.72 3.08
CA ILE A 46 4.41 7.15 2.07
C ILE A 46 4.82 6.63 0.70
N CYS A 47 6.10 6.77 0.34
CA CYS A 47 6.62 6.32 -0.94
C CYS A 47 6.60 4.79 -1.09
N GLU A 48 6.96 4.06 -0.04
CA GLU A 48 6.87 2.60 0.01
C GLU A 48 5.42 2.14 -0.20
N LEU A 49 4.48 2.73 0.55
CA LEU A 49 3.07 2.39 0.44
C LEU A 49 2.51 2.75 -0.95
N ALA A 50 2.92 3.88 -1.52
CA ALA A 50 2.54 4.24 -2.89
C ALA A 50 3.00 3.20 -3.92
N GLY A 51 4.19 2.63 -3.76
CA GLY A 51 4.69 1.53 -4.59
C GLY A 51 3.85 0.25 -4.45
N ARG A 52 3.50 -0.12 -3.21
CA ARG A 52 2.62 -1.28 -2.94
C ARG A 52 1.21 -1.07 -3.48
N ILE A 53 0.66 0.15 -3.38
CA ILE A 53 -0.62 0.52 -3.98
C ILE A 53 -0.54 0.39 -5.51
N ALA A 54 0.56 0.84 -6.12
CA ALA A 54 0.77 0.71 -7.55
C ALA A 54 0.82 -0.77 -7.99
N GLU A 55 1.58 -1.60 -7.29
CA GLU A 55 1.62 -3.05 -7.54
C GLU A 55 0.23 -3.69 -7.41
N ALA A 56 -0.49 -3.42 -6.33
CA ALA A 56 -1.85 -3.95 -6.12
C ALA A 56 -2.82 -3.47 -7.22
N THR A 57 -2.68 -2.22 -7.64
CA THR A 57 -3.47 -1.66 -8.75
C THR A 57 -3.14 -2.35 -10.07
N CYS A 58 -1.87 -2.67 -10.34
CA CYS A 58 -1.46 -3.42 -11.52
C CYS A 58 -2.14 -4.79 -11.57
N ARG A 59 -2.05 -5.55 -10.48
CA ARG A 59 -2.68 -6.87 -10.35
C ARG A 59 -4.20 -6.79 -10.51
N TRP A 60 -4.83 -5.76 -9.92
CA TRP A 60 -6.26 -5.53 -10.07
C TRP A 60 -6.68 -5.25 -11.52
N LEU A 61 -5.90 -4.44 -12.25
CA LEU A 61 -6.16 -4.18 -13.67
C LEU A 61 -5.94 -5.41 -14.56
N GLU A 62 -4.96 -6.25 -14.25
CA GLU A 62 -4.77 -7.54 -14.93
C GLU A 62 -5.99 -8.46 -14.73
N MET A 63 -6.53 -8.53 -13.52
CA MET A 63 -7.78 -9.26 -13.25
C MET A 63 -8.97 -8.68 -14.02
N ILE A 64 -9.09 -7.35 -14.11
CA ILE A 64 -10.14 -6.70 -14.90
C ILE A 64 -10.00 -7.04 -16.39
N ALA A 65 -8.79 -6.99 -16.95
CA ALA A 65 -8.54 -7.30 -18.35
C ALA A 65 -8.98 -8.73 -18.68
N GLU A 66 -8.60 -9.68 -17.82
CA GLU A 66 -9.00 -11.07 -17.98
C GLU A 66 -10.50 -11.29 -17.80
N PHE A 67 -11.12 -10.62 -16.83
CA PHE A 67 -12.57 -10.68 -16.60
C PHE A 67 -13.36 -10.10 -17.77
N ASP A 68 -12.89 -9.01 -18.37
CA ASP A 68 -13.46 -8.41 -19.57
C ASP A 68 -13.33 -9.35 -20.78
N ARG A 69 -12.15 -9.97 -20.99
CA ARG A 69 -11.89 -10.94 -22.06
C ARG A 69 -12.78 -12.18 -21.96
N ARG A 70 -13.06 -12.65 -20.74
CA ARG A 70 -13.97 -13.78 -20.49
C ARG A 70 -15.45 -13.41 -20.62
N HIS A 71 -15.77 -12.14 -20.85
CA HIS A 71 -17.14 -11.63 -20.74
C HIS A 71 -17.80 -12.00 -19.39
N GLY A 72 -17.03 -12.08 -18.31
CA GLY A 72 -17.53 -12.50 -17.00
C GLY A 72 -18.53 -11.53 -16.37
N TRP A 73 -18.60 -10.31 -16.92
CA TRP A 73 -19.57 -9.28 -16.58
C TRP A 73 -20.95 -9.47 -17.24
N SER A 74 -21.07 -10.41 -18.18
CA SER A 74 -22.32 -10.62 -18.91
C SER A 74 -23.41 -11.17 -17.98
N GLY A 75 -24.55 -10.47 -17.94
CA GLY A 75 -25.67 -10.77 -17.07
C GLY A 75 -26.84 -9.83 -17.33
N ALA A 76 -28.03 -10.19 -16.85
CA ALA A 76 -29.24 -9.41 -17.08
C ALA A 76 -29.07 -7.96 -16.56
N GLY A 77 -29.27 -6.98 -17.45
CA GLY A 77 -29.19 -5.55 -17.13
C GLY A 77 -27.76 -4.95 -17.13
N ILE A 78 -26.71 -5.76 -17.26
CA ILE A 78 -25.33 -5.25 -17.39
C ILE A 78 -25.00 -5.00 -18.86
N LYS A 79 -24.46 -3.80 -19.14
CA LYS A 79 -24.26 -3.30 -20.52
C LYS A 79 -22.80 -3.37 -20.97
N SER A 80 -21.86 -3.45 -20.04
CA SER A 80 -20.43 -3.52 -20.29
C SER A 80 -19.66 -3.87 -19.02
N CYS A 81 -18.39 -4.28 -19.15
CA CYS A 81 -17.51 -4.48 -18.00
C CYS A 81 -17.37 -3.21 -17.15
N ALA A 82 -17.31 -2.02 -17.76
CA ALA A 82 -17.25 -0.76 -17.02
C ALA A 82 -18.54 -0.49 -16.23
N HIS A 83 -19.71 -0.86 -16.76
CA HIS A 83 -20.97 -0.78 -16.01
C HIS A 83 -20.95 -1.73 -14.80
N TRP A 84 -20.47 -2.96 -15.00
CA TRP A 84 -20.31 -3.94 -13.92
C TRP A 84 -19.38 -3.41 -12.81
N LEU A 85 -18.21 -2.87 -13.17
CA LEU A 85 -17.26 -2.30 -12.21
C LEU A 85 -17.87 -1.14 -11.42
N ALA A 86 -18.65 -0.27 -12.07
CA ALA A 86 -19.29 0.85 -11.38
C ALA A 86 -20.28 0.39 -10.31
N LEU A 87 -21.03 -0.68 -10.57
CA LEU A 87 -21.99 -1.24 -9.62
C LEU A 87 -21.32 -2.03 -8.49
N HIS A 88 -20.34 -2.86 -8.81
CA HIS A 88 -19.78 -3.83 -7.86
C HIS A 88 -18.54 -3.34 -7.10
N CYS A 89 -17.78 -2.39 -7.66
CA CYS A 89 -16.56 -1.87 -7.04
C CYS A 89 -16.72 -0.44 -6.52
N SER A 90 -17.95 0.10 -6.50
CA SER A 90 -18.25 1.46 -6.04
C SER A 90 -17.36 2.54 -6.67
N VAL A 91 -16.97 2.35 -7.94
CA VAL A 91 -16.19 3.32 -8.71
C VAL A 91 -17.10 4.18 -9.59
N ALA A 92 -16.79 5.46 -9.73
CA ALA A 92 -17.56 6.33 -10.63
C ALA A 92 -17.53 5.79 -12.08
N PRO A 93 -18.62 5.91 -12.86
CA PRO A 93 -18.69 5.34 -14.21
C PRO A 93 -17.56 5.78 -15.16
N ASN A 94 -17.12 7.03 -15.06
CA ASN A 94 -16.00 7.54 -15.87
C ASN A 94 -14.67 6.90 -15.46
N THR A 95 -14.45 6.76 -14.15
CA THR A 95 -13.28 6.08 -13.58
C THR A 95 -13.23 4.61 -13.98
N ALA A 96 -14.38 3.92 -13.97
CA ALA A 96 -14.49 2.54 -14.42
C ALA A 96 -14.07 2.35 -15.89
N ARG A 97 -14.51 3.26 -16.77
CA ARG A 97 -14.12 3.25 -18.20
C ARG A 97 -12.63 3.48 -18.37
N GLU A 98 -12.04 4.41 -17.63
CA GLU A 98 -10.59 4.66 -17.69
C GLU A 98 -9.80 3.47 -17.18
N HIS A 99 -10.19 2.84 -16.05
CA HIS A 99 -9.55 1.62 -15.58
C HIS A 99 -9.63 0.51 -16.62
N LEU A 100 -10.80 0.30 -17.23
CA LEU A 100 -10.97 -0.71 -18.27
C LEU A 100 -10.11 -0.43 -19.51
N ARG A 101 -9.99 0.83 -19.93
CA ARG A 101 -9.09 1.23 -21.03
C ARG A 101 -7.64 0.90 -20.71
N VAL A 102 -7.17 1.27 -19.52
CA VAL A 102 -5.79 0.98 -19.08
C VAL A 102 -5.56 -0.52 -18.95
N ALA A 103 -6.51 -1.27 -18.39
CA ALA A 103 -6.44 -2.71 -18.26
C ALA A 103 -6.27 -3.40 -19.62
N ARG A 104 -7.05 -3.00 -20.64
CA ARG A 104 -6.90 -3.51 -22.01
C ARG A 104 -5.55 -3.17 -22.62
N ALA A 105 -5.10 -1.91 -22.48
CA ALA A 105 -3.82 -1.47 -23.03
C ALA A 105 -2.62 -2.20 -22.41
N LEU A 106 -2.68 -2.54 -21.11
CA LEU A 106 -1.59 -3.25 -20.44
C LEU A 106 -1.31 -4.65 -21.00
N GLY A 107 -2.30 -5.29 -21.64
CA GLY A 107 -2.09 -6.57 -22.33
C GLY A 107 -1.07 -6.48 -23.48
N GLU A 108 -0.98 -5.32 -24.10
CA GLU A 108 -0.10 -5.06 -25.25
C GLU A 108 1.20 -4.31 -24.86
N LEU A 109 1.41 -4.06 -23.56
CA LEU A 109 2.53 -3.26 -23.05
C LEU A 109 3.31 -4.02 -21.96
N PRO A 110 4.00 -5.12 -22.32
CA PRO A 110 4.66 -6.00 -21.35
C PRO A 110 5.74 -5.31 -20.51
N LYS A 111 6.49 -4.33 -21.05
CA LYS A 111 7.56 -3.66 -20.30
C LYS A 111 6.98 -2.68 -19.30
N ILE A 112 5.97 -1.92 -19.70
CA ILE A 112 5.22 -1.01 -18.80
C ILE A 112 4.50 -1.82 -17.72
N SER A 113 3.85 -2.93 -18.08
CA SER A 113 3.23 -3.86 -17.12
C SER A 113 4.25 -4.38 -16.11
N ALA A 114 5.43 -4.81 -16.56
CA ALA A 114 6.48 -5.30 -15.66
C ALA A 114 6.96 -4.23 -14.68
N SER A 115 7.22 -2.99 -15.14
CA SER A 115 7.60 -1.88 -14.25
C SER A 115 6.47 -1.48 -13.30
N PHE A 116 5.22 -1.52 -13.75
CA PHE A 116 4.08 -1.23 -12.90
C PHE A 116 3.88 -2.28 -11.81
N ARG A 117 4.07 -3.56 -12.14
CA ARG A 117 4.01 -4.67 -11.19
C ARG A 117 5.09 -4.59 -10.12
N ARG A 118 6.26 -4.00 -10.43
CA ARG A 118 7.32 -3.72 -9.45
C ARG A 118 7.06 -2.45 -8.62
N GLY A 119 5.96 -1.74 -8.85
CA GLY A 119 5.64 -0.50 -8.15
C GLY A 119 6.49 0.70 -8.58
N GLU A 120 7.22 0.61 -9.69
CA GLU A 120 8.11 1.68 -10.20
C GLU A 120 7.33 2.77 -10.95
N LEU A 121 6.15 2.41 -11.47
CA LEU A 121 5.24 3.32 -12.15
C LEU A 121 3.99 3.50 -11.31
N SER A 122 3.53 4.74 -11.17
CA SER A 122 2.20 5.00 -10.59
C SER A 122 1.10 4.81 -11.65
N TYR A 123 -0.12 4.52 -11.21
CA TYR A 123 -1.28 4.41 -12.10
C TYR A 123 -1.45 5.63 -13.01
N SER A 124 -1.24 6.83 -12.48
CA SER A 124 -1.32 8.08 -13.26
C SER A 124 -0.33 8.11 -14.43
N LYS A 125 0.91 7.61 -14.24
CA LYS A 125 1.90 7.50 -15.32
C LYS A 125 1.44 6.48 -16.35
N VAL A 126 1.08 5.27 -15.92
CA VAL A 126 0.61 4.20 -16.81
C VAL A 126 -0.60 4.64 -17.63
N ARG A 127 -1.55 5.36 -17.01
CA ARG A 127 -2.73 5.91 -17.69
C ARG A 127 -2.36 6.91 -18.80
N SER A 128 -1.32 7.71 -18.60
CA SER A 128 -0.80 8.65 -19.61
C SER A 128 0.00 7.92 -20.70
N LEU A 129 0.89 7.00 -20.32
CA LEU A 129 1.72 6.23 -21.26
C LEU A 129 0.85 5.39 -22.20
N SER A 130 -0.19 4.73 -21.68
CA SER A 130 -1.15 3.95 -22.48
C SER A 130 -1.98 4.76 -23.48
N ARG A 131 -1.88 6.10 -23.51
CA ARG A 131 -2.53 6.93 -24.53
C ARG A 131 -1.63 7.18 -25.75
N VAL A 132 -0.33 6.97 -25.60
CA VAL A 132 0.69 7.30 -26.62
C VAL A 132 1.50 6.08 -27.05
N SER A 133 1.19 4.90 -26.50
CA SER A 133 1.88 3.63 -26.80
C SER A 133 1.89 3.27 -28.27
N ASP A 134 0.83 3.60 -29.01
CA ASP A 134 0.73 3.28 -30.43
C ASP A 134 1.71 4.10 -31.30
N ARG A 135 2.27 5.18 -30.74
CA ARG A 135 3.14 6.13 -31.46
C ARG A 135 4.59 6.07 -31.02
N ILE A 136 4.86 5.52 -29.83
CA ILE A 136 6.18 5.57 -29.19
C ILE A 136 6.48 4.22 -28.56
N ALA A 137 7.64 3.66 -28.89
CA ALA A 137 8.10 2.39 -28.33
C ALA A 137 8.18 2.43 -26.80
N GLU A 138 7.86 1.30 -26.16
CA GLU A 138 7.81 1.19 -24.70
C GLU A 138 9.10 1.59 -24.00
N ASP A 139 10.28 1.27 -24.54
CA ASP A 139 11.56 1.63 -23.92
C ASP A 139 11.74 3.15 -23.84
N THR A 140 11.38 3.87 -24.90
CA THR A 140 11.42 5.33 -24.93
C THR A 140 10.44 5.92 -23.91
N LEU A 141 9.23 5.36 -23.83
CA LEU A 141 8.23 5.77 -22.84
C LEU A 141 8.69 5.53 -21.40
N LEU A 142 9.34 4.39 -21.13
CA LEU A 142 9.90 4.08 -19.82
C LEU A 142 11.07 4.99 -19.46
N ASN A 143 11.94 5.30 -20.41
CA ASN A 143 13.04 6.26 -20.20
C ASN A 143 12.49 7.66 -19.90
N LEU A 144 11.47 8.11 -20.64
CA LEU A 144 10.80 9.39 -20.37
C LEU A 144 10.10 9.38 -19.01
N ALA A 145 9.43 8.28 -18.65
CA ALA A 145 8.81 8.14 -17.35
C ALA A 145 9.85 8.15 -16.23
N ALA A 146 11.00 7.50 -16.41
CA ALA A 146 12.10 7.46 -15.46
C ALA A 146 12.81 8.82 -15.33
N ALA A 147 12.86 9.64 -16.39
CA ALA A 147 13.43 10.98 -16.36
C ALA A 147 12.47 12.05 -15.80
N ALA A 148 11.16 11.93 -16.12
CA ALA A 148 10.12 12.77 -15.53
C ALA A 148 9.90 12.45 -14.04
N THR A 149 10.25 11.23 -13.64
CA THR A 149 10.54 10.92 -12.25
C THR A 149 11.91 11.51 -11.96
N ALA A 150 12.03 12.63 -11.28
CA ALA A 150 13.23 12.90 -10.51
C ALA A 150 13.25 11.93 -9.29
N SER A 151 13.29 10.60 -9.47
CA SER A 151 14.48 9.75 -9.51
C SER A 151 15.55 10.23 -8.52
N HIS A 152 15.24 10.12 -7.23
CA HIS A 152 16.16 9.63 -6.18
C HIS A 152 15.45 9.51 -4.80
N TRP A 153 14.32 10.18 -4.59
CA TRP A 153 13.71 10.30 -3.25
C TRP A 153 13.28 8.95 -2.63
N ASN A 154 12.60 8.06 -3.35
CA ASN A 154 12.13 6.78 -2.78
C ASN A 154 13.29 5.85 -2.38
N ALA A 155 14.35 5.78 -3.20
CA ALA A 155 15.53 4.99 -2.88
C ALA A 155 16.29 5.61 -1.68
N ARG A 156 16.48 6.94 -1.66
CA ARG A 156 17.16 7.67 -0.58
C ARG A 156 16.45 7.56 0.77
N PHE A 157 15.11 7.60 0.78
CA PHE A 157 14.33 7.46 2.02
C PHE A 157 14.09 6.01 2.44
N ALA A 158 13.97 5.07 1.50
CA ALA A 158 13.90 3.65 1.83
C ALA A 158 15.24 3.14 2.41
N ASP A 159 16.37 3.63 1.91
CA ASP A 159 17.69 3.30 2.45
C ASP A 159 17.92 3.91 3.84
N SER A 160 17.44 5.13 4.11
CA SER A 160 17.53 5.73 5.45
C SER A 160 16.60 5.05 6.47
N ALA A 161 15.41 4.60 6.06
CA ALA A 161 14.52 3.80 6.90
C ALA A 161 15.11 2.42 7.22
N ARG A 162 15.73 1.74 6.25
CA ARG A 162 16.46 0.47 6.48
C ARG A 162 17.69 0.67 7.36
N ALA A 163 18.44 1.77 7.21
CA ALA A 163 19.59 2.06 8.06
C ALA A 163 19.20 2.22 9.55
N ARG A 164 18.02 2.80 9.85
CA ARG A 164 17.52 2.93 11.24
C ARG A 164 16.93 1.64 11.80
N ALA A 165 16.25 0.84 10.96
CA ALA A 165 15.76 -0.48 11.35
C ALA A 165 16.91 -1.48 11.61
N ASN A 166 17.96 -1.43 10.79
CA ASN A 166 19.15 -2.28 10.94
C ASN A 166 20.07 -1.81 12.09
N GLY A 167 20.01 -0.54 12.48
CA GLY A 167 20.67 -0.02 13.69
C GLY A 167 20.11 -0.64 14.98
N TRP A 168 18.86 -1.12 14.97
CA TRP A 168 18.26 -1.83 16.10
C TRP A 168 18.81 -3.26 16.26
N LEU A 169 19.16 -3.92 15.15
CA LEU A 169 19.79 -5.26 15.15
C LEU A 169 21.24 -5.23 15.70
N SER A 170 21.92 -4.08 15.64
CA SER A 170 23.27 -3.91 16.19
C SER A 170 23.29 -3.72 17.72
N CYS A 171 22.20 -3.25 18.34
CA CYS A 171 22.13 -3.08 19.80
C CYS A 171 21.56 -4.30 20.55
N ASN A 172 21.01 -5.29 19.84
CA ASN A 172 20.46 -6.50 20.46
C ASN A 172 21.36 -7.74 20.34
N ALA A 173 22.52 -7.63 19.68
CA ALA A 173 23.55 -8.67 19.68
C ALA A 173 24.52 -8.47 20.86
N GLY A 174 24.01 -8.54 22.10
CA GLY A 174 24.86 -8.38 23.29
C GLY A 174 24.24 -8.74 24.63
N ARG A 175 23.06 -9.37 24.67
CA ARG A 175 22.47 -9.78 25.96
C ARG A 175 21.54 -10.98 25.81
N CYS A 176 22.13 -12.17 25.89
CA CYS A 176 21.49 -13.37 26.46
C CYS A 176 22.51 -14.53 26.47
N ALA A 177 23.44 -14.50 27.43
CA ALA A 177 24.08 -15.72 27.92
C ALA A 177 24.44 -15.52 29.39
N GLY A 178 23.82 -16.29 30.27
CA GLY A 178 24.30 -16.52 31.63
C GLY A 178 23.60 -15.71 32.73
N ALA A 179 22.50 -16.27 33.23
CA ALA A 179 22.04 -15.99 34.58
C ALA A 179 23.09 -16.46 35.60
N ARG A 180 23.52 -15.57 36.50
CA ARG A 180 23.58 -15.82 37.95
C ARG A 180 23.67 -14.51 38.71
N ARG A 181 22.75 -14.35 39.67
CA ARG A 181 22.69 -13.28 40.66
C ARG A 181 23.92 -13.35 41.57
N THR A 182 24.64 -12.24 41.71
CA THR A 182 25.23 -11.76 42.98
C THR A 182 25.83 -10.36 42.79
N THR A 183 25.29 -9.41 43.55
CA THR A 183 25.88 -8.13 44.05
C THR A 183 26.72 -7.25 43.12
N ALA A 184 26.24 -6.01 42.92
CA ALA A 184 26.95 -4.87 42.33
C ALA A 184 28.25 -4.54 43.07
N PRO A 185 29.20 -3.86 42.40
CA PRO A 185 29.29 -2.41 42.63
C PRO A 185 29.56 -1.55 41.39
N SER A 186 29.12 -0.29 41.51
CA SER A 186 29.45 0.94 40.78
C SER A 186 30.37 0.89 39.55
N CYS A 187 29.86 1.33 38.40
CA CYS A 187 30.67 1.90 37.33
C CYS A 187 30.19 3.33 37.01
N SER A 188 31.00 4.31 37.37
CA SER A 188 30.97 5.68 36.84
C SER A 188 31.43 5.70 35.38
N PRO A 189 30.96 6.65 34.54
CA PRO A 189 31.35 6.71 33.13
C PRO A 189 32.67 7.48 32.95
N PRO A 190 33.60 7.08 32.05
CA PRO A 190 34.67 7.96 31.62
C PRO A 190 34.25 8.78 30.40
N SER A 191 34.23 10.09 30.64
CA SER A 191 34.51 11.23 29.73
C SER A 191 34.72 10.98 28.23
N CYS A 192 33.93 11.71 27.44
CA CYS A 192 34.20 12.06 26.05
C CYS A 192 35.52 12.84 25.83
N ARG A 193 35.99 12.77 24.57
CA ARG A 193 36.81 13.73 23.76
C ARG A 193 38.33 13.42 23.59
N PRO A 194 39.00 13.97 22.55
CA PRO A 194 39.01 13.50 21.15
C PRO A 194 40.43 13.21 20.63
N LYS A 195 40.59 12.56 19.46
CA LYS A 195 41.82 12.70 18.66
C LYS A 195 41.53 13.09 17.21
N ARG A 196 41.90 14.34 16.93
CA ARG A 196 42.20 14.95 15.64
C ARG A 196 43.32 14.13 14.97
N VAL A 197 43.17 13.75 13.71
CA VAL A 197 44.29 13.35 12.85
C VAL A 197 44.13 14.09 11.52
N GLN A 198 45.07 15.00 11.28
CA GLN A 198 45.42 15.53 9.97
C GLN A 198 46.38 14.54 9.31
N CYS A 199 46.14 14.24 8.04
CA CYS A 199 47.16 14.19 6.98
C CYS A 199 46.50 14.77 5.73
#